data_AF-A0A7Y6PR53-F1
#
_entry.id   AF-A0A7Y6PR53-F1
#
_cell.length_a   1.000
_cell.length_b   1.000
_cell.length_c   1.000
_cell.angle_alpha   90.00
_cell.angle_beta   90.00
_cell.angle_gamma   90.00
#
_symmetry.space_group_name_H-M   'P 1'
#
loop_
_entity.id
_entity.type
_entity.pdbx_description
1 polymer ?
#
loop_
_entity_poly.entity_id
_entity_poly.type
_entity_poly.pdbx_seq_one_letter_code
_entity_poly.pdbx_strand_id
1 'polypeptide(L)'
;MTAPLRPRNTPTLPLPVVRPDPCIQTIPLRPEEIEVVREDDIATRQVDREELARRLGSPADLPRAPSQLPPARPAATPPPIPAAAKLRSRSRKLLVTLFLGGFAVVALASVVLAGQPDPAPAPVAAEPRPPAQPQLVAPDPVADLVARARALIASGDREAALDLVLRSEATYAKDARLAALAGRLYFEKLWWADGVKQLRVAFELEPSLRGDPELVALAVNGFVTTPRHNALLGTFVREDIGAAALPALDEIAKTHPSRTIRNRAAAAIRRMASH
;
A
#
# COMPACT_ATOMS: atom_id res chain seq x y z
N MET A 1 -23.52 29.55 61.88
CA MET A 1 -22.40 30.42 61.45
C MET A 1 -21.64 29.67 60.36
N THR A 2 -21.95 29.96 59.11
CA THR A 2 -21.43 29.23 57.94
C THR A 2 -20.67 30.22 57.07
N ALA A 3 -19.36 30.04 56.93
CA ALA A 3 -18.51 30.96 56.18
C ALA A 3 -18.61 30.65 54.66
N PRO A 4 -18.74 31.68 53.80
CA PRO A 4 -18.79 31.46 52.36
C PRO A 4 -17.40 31.17 51.79
N LEU A 5 -17.31 30.10 50.99
CA LEU A 5 -16.12 29.71 50.24
C LEU A 5 -15.81 30.75 49.16
N ARG A 6 -14.60 31.34 49.21
CA ARG A 6 -14.10 32.25 48.16
C ARG A 6 -13.79 31.46 46.88
N PRO A 7 -14.15 31.98 45.70
CA PRO A 7 -13.76 31.39 44.43
C PRO A 7 -12.24 31.52 44.22
N ARG A 8 -11.60 30.42 43.82
CA ARG A 8 -10.19 30.39 43.42
C ARG A 8 -10.06 31.04 42.04
N ASN A 9 -9.40 32.20 41.99
CA ASN A 9 -8.90 32.77 40.74
C ASN A 9 -7.80 31.85 40.20
N THR A 10 -8.09 31.12 39.12
CA THR A 10 -7.08 30.43 38.31
C THR A 10 -6.36 31.46 37.45
N PRO A 11 -5.02 31.57 37.53
CA PRO A 11 -4.27 32.45 36.65
C PRO A 11 -4.34 31.91 35.22
N THR A 12 -4.97 32.67 34.33
CA THR A 12 -4.93 32.46 32.88
C THR A 12 -3.49 32.62 32.40
N LEU A 13 -2.84 31.51 32.06
CA LEU A 13 -1.52 31.55 31.44
C LEU A 13 -1.63 32.15 30.03
N PRO A 14 -0.77 33.11 29.66
CA PRO A 14 -0.75 33.68 28.32
C PRO A 14 -0.39 32.58 27.30
N LEU A 15 -1.21 32.47 26.26
CA LEU A 15 -0.93 31.55 25.15
C LEU A 15 0.40 31.92 24.48
N PRO A 16 1.22 30.93 24.07
CA PRO A 16 2.44 31.19 23.34
C PRO A 16 2.11 31.84 21.99
N VAL A 17 2.61 33.06 21.79
CA VAL A 17 2.60 33.74 20.50
C VAL A 17 3.56 32.98 19.59
N VAL A 18 3.00 32.12 18.73
CA VAL A 18 3.75 31.47 17.64
C VAL A 18 4.16 32.57 16.66
N ARG A 19 5.42 33.00 16.73
CA ARG A 19 6.00 33.88 15.72
C ARG A 19 6.20 33.06 14.44
N PRO A 20 5.64 33.48 13.29
CA PRO A 20 5.93 32.82 12.02
C PRO A 20 7.42 32.98 11.69
N ASP A 21 8.07 31.87 11.32
CA ASP A 21 9.47 31.86 10.87
C ASP A 21 9.65 32.79 9.65
N PRO A 22 10.54 33.79 9.71
CA PRO A 22 10.76 34.73 8.61
C PRO A 22 11.60 34.18 7.44
N CYS A 23 11.82 32.87 7.34
CA CYS A 23 12.76 32.28 6.37
C CYS A 23 12.14 31.58 5.15
N ILE A 24 10.81 31.61 4.96
CA ILE A 24 10.22 31.21 3.67
C ILE A 24 10.09 32.46 2.80
N GLN A 25 11.21 32.92 2.26
CA GLN A 25 11.17 33.79 1.08
C GLN A 25 10.61 32.96 -0.06
N THR A 26 9.32 33.16 -0.35
CA THR A 26 8.70 32.72 -1.60
C THR A 26 9.46 33.38 -2.74
N ILE A 27 10.37 32.65 -3.38
CA ILE A 27 10.95 33.06 -4.65
C ILE A 27 9.79 33.09 -5.65
N PRO A 28 9.40 34.27 -6.21
CA PRO A 28 8.43 34.29 -7.27
C PRO A 28 9.07 33.63 -8.49
N LEU A 29 8.68 32.39 -8.77
CA LEU A 29 9.02 31.73 -10.02
C LEU A 29 8.43 32.59 -11.15
N ARG A 30 9.30 33.21 -11.95
CA ARG A 30 8.91 33.94 -13.15
C ARG A 30 8.19 32.97 -14.10
N PRO A 31 6.99 33.31 -14.61
CA PRO A 31 6.23 32.45 -15.52
C PRO A 31 6.76 32.39 -16.96
N GLU A 32 7.93 32.98 -17.27
CA GLU A 32 8.42 33.12 -18.66
C GLU A 32 9.49 32.11 -19.10
N GLU A 33 9.88 31.15 -18.26
CA GLU A 33 10.93 30.17 -18.61
C GLU A 33 10.48 28.72 -18.36
N ILE A 34 9.23 28.41 -18.71
CA ILE A 34 8.85 27.02 -19.04
C ILE A 34 9.09 26.89 -20.53
N GLU A 35 10.35 26.67 -20.89
CA GLU A 35 10.72 26.25 -22.23
C GLU A 35 9.97 24.94 -22.50
N VAL A 36 8.91 25.06 -23.30
CA VAL A 36 8.16 23.94 -23.84
C VAL A 36 9.16 23.12 -24.63
N VAL A 37 9.69 22.05 -24.02
CA VAL A 37 10.44 21.03 -24.72
C VAL A 37 9.49 20.44 -25.76
N ARG A 38 9.60 20.99 -26.96
CA ARG A 38 8.78 20.68 -28.12
C ARG A 38 9.04 19.22 -28.47
N GLU A 39 7.98 18.45 -28.69
CA GLU A 39 8.03 17.01 -28.97
C GLU A 39 8.85 16.67 -30.24
N ASP A 40 9.21 17.69 -31.04
CA ASP A 40 10.10 17.60 -32.20
C ASP A 40 11.58 17.32 -31.84
N ASP A 41 12.01 17.58 -30.60
CA ASP A 41 13.42 17.36 -30.17
C ASP A 41 13.78 15.89 -29.89
N ILE A 42 12.78 15.01 -29.83
CA ILE A 42 13.00 13.57 -29.63
C ILE A 42 13.50 12.93 -30.94
N ALA A 43 13.15 13.48 -32.10
CA ALA A 43 13.63 13.01 -33.40
C ALA A 43 15.13 13.29 -33.58
N THR A 44 15.62 14.44 -33.13
CA THR A 44 17.03 14.85 -33.25
C THR A 44 17.97 13.95 -32.43
N ARG A 45 17.53 13.46 -31.26
CA ARG A 45 18.32 12.54 -30.42
C ARG A 45 18.46 11.12 -30.97
N GLN A 46 17.59 10.67 -31.89
CA GLN A 46 17.81 9.39 -32.57
C GLN A 46 18.94 9.49 -33.61
N VAL A 47 19.08 10.64 -34.27
CA VAL A 47 20.13 10.87 -35.29
C VAL A 47 21.52 10.83 -34.63
N ASP A 48 21.66 11.41 -33.43
CA ASP A 48 22.92 11.35 -32.67
C ASP A 48 23.32 9.92 -32.26
N ARG A 49 22.36 9.00 -32.06
CA ARG A 49 22.70 7.62 -31.63
C ARG A 49 23.22 6.77 -32.79
N GLU A 50 22.72 6.97 -34.01
CA GLU A 50 23.26 6.31 -35.20
C GLU A 50 24.60 6.93 -35.63
N GLU A 51 24.77 8.25 -35.48
CA GLU A 51 26.04 8.92 -35.73
C GLU A 51 27.12 8.50 -34.72
N LEU A 52 26.73 8.33 -33.43
CA LEU A 52 27.62 7.79 -32.39
C LEU A 52 27.98 6.31 -32.65
N ALA A 53 27.03 5.50 -33.14
CA ALA A 53 27.28 4.12 -33.54
C ALA A 53 28.17 4.01 -34.80
N ARG A 54 28.05 4.95 -35.75
CA ARG A 54 28.96 5.07 -36.90
C ARG A 54 30.37 5.53 -36.48
N ARG A 55 30.47 6.45 -35.50
CA ARG A 55 31.75 6.94 -34.97
C ARG A 55 32.48 5.93 -34.09
N LEU A 56 31.76 5.04 -33.40
CA LEU A 56 32.38 4.02 -32.53
C LEU A 56 32.97 2.82 -33.29
N GLY A 57 32.82 2.77 -34.61
CA GLY A 57 33.42 1.73 -35.45
C GLY A 57 32.77 0.35 -35.23
N SER A 58 32.77 -0.45 -36.28
CA SER A 58 32.27 -1.82 -36.20
C SER A 58 33.09 -2.62 -35.16
N PRO A 59 32.48 -3.37 -34.23
CA PRO A 59 33.17 -4.12 -33.18
C PRO A 59 34.08 -5.26 -33.70
N ALA A 60 34.23 -5.37 -35.02
CA ALA A 60 35.08 -6.36 -35.69
C ALA A 60 36.57 -5.98 -35.71
N ASP A 61 36.94 -4.73 -35.42
CA ASP A 61 38.34 -4.25 -35.52
C ASP A 61 39.04 -4.01 -34.16
N LEU A 62 38.50 -4.54 -33.05
CA LEU A 62 39.23 -4.48 -31.79
C LEU A 62 40.48 -5.39 -31.84
N PRO A 63 41.69 -4.86 -31.58
CA PRO A 63 42.91 -5.66 -31.55
C PRO A 63 42.78 -6.75 -30.50
N ARG A 64 42.85 -8.00 -30.96
CA ARG A 64 42.81 -9.19 -30.12
C ARG A 64 43.99 -9.15 -29.16
N ALA A 65 43.72 -8.84 -27.89
CA ALA A 65 44.74 -8.85 -26.85
C ALA A 65 45.41 -10.25 -26.79
N PRO A 66 46.75 -10.32 -26.69
CA PRO A 66 47.44 -11.60 -26.57
C PRO A 66 47.08 -12.24 -25.22
N SER A 67 46.34 -13.35 -25.29
CA SER A 67 46.09 -14.25 -24.17
C SER A 67 47.39 -14.93 -23.74
N GLN A 68 48.21 -14.25 -22.96
CA GLN A 68 49.19 -14.93 -22.10
C GLN A 68 48.52 -15.20 -20.75
N LEU A 69 47.92 -16.38 -20.66
CA LEU A 69 47.42 -16.94 -19.41
C LEU A 69 48.65 -17.29 -18.54
N PRO A 70 48.84 -16.69 -17.35
CA PRO A 70 49.90 -17.11 -16.46
C PRO A 70 49.69 -18.58 -16.03
N PRO A 71 50.77 -19.37 -15.87
CA PRO A 71 50.67 -20.76 -15.45
C PRO A 71 49.94 -20.85 -14.10
N ALA A 72 48.93 -21.71 -14.06
CA ALA A 72 48.09 -21.95 -12.90
C ALA A 72 48.94 -22.31 -11.67
N ARG A 73 48.83 -21.52 -10.60
CA ARG A 73 49.27 -21.95 -9.28
C ARG A 73 48.51 -23.23 -8.90
N PRO A 74 49.19 -24.28 -8.40
CA PRO A 74 48.51 -25.44 -7.85
C PRO A 74 47.58 -24.98 -6.72
N ALA A 75 46.29 -25.21 -6.91
CA ALA A 75 45.26 -24.87 -5.95
C ALA A 75 45.52 -25.63 -4.64
N ALA A 76 45.68 -24.88 -3.56
CA ALA A 76 45.67 -25.45 -2.22
C ALA A 76 44.35 -26.20 -2.01
N THR A 77 44.46 -27.47 -1.62
CA THR A 77 43.33 -28.35 -1.31
C THR A 77 42.44 -27.65 -0.28
N PRO A 78 41.19 -27.29 -0.61
CA PRO A 78 40.28 -26.73 0.39
C PRO A 78 40.01 -27.79 1.47
N PRO A 79 39.95 -27.40 2.76
CA PRO A 79 39.59 -28.33 3.81
C PRO A 79 38.20 -28.94 3.55
N PRO A 80 37.96 -30.18 4.00
CA PRO A 80 36.67 -30.85 3.80
C PRO A 80 35.57 -30.02 4.46
N ILE A 81 34.74 -29.41 3.63
CA ILE A 81 33.51 -28.76 4.08
C ILE A 81 32.64 -29.87 4.67
N PRO A 82 32.25 -29.79 5.96
CA PRO A 82 31.34 -30.77 6.54
C PRO A 82 30.07 -30.80 5.70
N ALA A 83 29.69 -32.01 5.27
CA ALA A 83 28.56 -32.26 4.38
C ALA A 83 27.29 -31.63 4.96
N ALA A 84 26.97 -30.43 4.50
CA ALA A 84 25.75 -29.73 4.84
C ALA A 84 24.58 -30.60 4.38
N ALA A 85 23.81 -31.05 5.37
CA ALA A 85 22.62 -31.85 5.19
C ALA A 85 21.73 -31.21 4.11
N LYS A 86 21.47 -31.99 3.05
CA LYS A 86 20.50 -31.65 2.01
C LYS A 86 19.15 -31.40 2.66
N LEU A 87 18.83 -30.13 2.93
CA LEU A 87 17.49 -29.70 3.29
C LEU A 87 16.61 -29.93 2.07
N ARG A 88 15.95 -31.09 2.09
CA ARG A 88 14.90 -31.53 1.18
C ARG A 88 13.88 -30.40 1.05
N SER A 89 13.88 -29.75 -0.12
CA SER A 89 12.72 -29.03 -0.63
C SER A 89 11.56 -30.03 -0.76
N ARG A 90 10.75 -30.12 0.29
CA ARG A 90 9.50 -30.89 0.30
C ARG A 90 8.48 -30.12 -0.52
N SER A 91 8.42 -30.49 -1.79
CA SER A 91 7.27 -30.36 -2.68
C SER A 91 5.97 -30.58 -1.90
N ARG A 92 5.24 -29.49 -1.60
CA ARG A 92 3.82 -29.54 -1.23
C ARG A 92 2.99 -29.50 -2.50
N LYS A 93 3.14 -30.54 -3.31
CA LYS A 93 2.16 -30.95 -4.31
C LYS A 93 1.83 -32.41 -3.99
N LEU A 94 0.75 -32.64 -3.24
CA LEU A 94 -0.22 -33.69 -3.50
C LEU A 94 -1.30 -33.75 -2.41
N LEU A 95 -2.55 -33.85 -2.88
CA LEU A 95 -3.64 -34.66 -2.34
C LEU A 95 -4.43 -34.17 -1.11
N VAL A 96 -5.53 -33.45 -1.38
CA VAL A 96 -6.83 -33.76 -0.77
C VAL A 96 -7.84 -33.92 -1.90
N THR A 97 -8.01 -35.18 -2.31
CA THR A 97 -9.14 -35.70 -3.07
C THR A 97 -10.33 -35.96 -2.14
N LEU A 98 -11.54 -35.91 -2.72
CA LEU A 98 -12.82 -36.47 -2.25
C LEU A 98 -13.65 -35.67 -1.22
N PHE A 99 -14.49 -34.77 -1.74
CA PHE A 99 -15.91 -34.73 -1.39
C PHE A 99 -16.74 -34.54 -2.67
N LEU A 100 -16.82 -35.61 -3.44
CA LEU A 100 -17.81 -35.79 -4.50
C LEU A 100 -18.83 -36.79 -3.94
N GLY A 101 -19.97 -36.30 -3.46
CA GLY A 101 -20.98 -37.17 -2.90
C GLY A 101 -22.11 -36.44 -2.18
N GLY A 102 -23.12 -36.01 -2.95
CA GLY A 102 -24.50 -36.00 -2.49
C GLY A 102 -24.99 -34.78 -1.73
N PHE A 103 -25.64 -33.86 -2.44
CA PHE A 103 -26.97 -33.34 -2.08
C PHE A 103 -27.49 -32.65 -3.36
N ALA A 104 -28.07 -33.42 -4.28
CA ALA A 104 -29.50 -33.70 -4.30
C ALA A 104 -30.32 -32.40 -4.36
N VAL A 105 -30.64 -32.04 -5.60
CA VAL A 105 -31.85 -31.37 -6.07
C VAL A 105 -32.98 -31.40 -5.03
N VAL A 106 -33.34 -30.23 -4.51
CA VAL A 106 -34.72 -29.96 -4.07
C VAL A 106 -35.17 -28.69 -4.79
N ALA A 107 -35.80 -28.92 -5.93
CA ALA A 107 -36.74 -27.99 -6.53
C ALA A 107 -38.09 -28.19 -5.84
N LEU A 108 -38.62 -27.14 -5.22
CA LEU A 108 -40.06 -26.94 -4.93
C LEU A 108 -40.21 -25.42 -4.69
N ALA A 109 -40.62 -24.61 -5.66
CA ALA A 109 -42.01 -24.37 -6.05
C ALA A 109 -42.89 -23.89 -4.87
N SER A 110 -43.03 -22.57 -4.74
CA SER A 110 -44.18 -21.86 -4.15
C SER A 110 -44.18 -20.44 -4.77
N VAL A 111 -44.83 -20.21 -5.92
CA VAL A 111 -46.24 -19.78 -6.04
C VAL A 111 -46.60 -18.65 -5.06
N VAL A 112 -46.58 -17.44 -5.62
CA VAL A 112 -47.50 -16.29 -5.43
C VAL A 112 -48.50 -16.41 -4.28
N LEU A 113 -48.43 -15.48 -3.32
CA LEU A 113 -49.64 -14.97 -2.67
C LEU A 113 -49.55 -13.46 -2.41
N ALA A 114 -50.66 -12.81 -2.75
CA ALA A 114 -50.89 -11.39 -2.67
C ALA A 114 -50.99 -10.89 -1.21
N GLY A 115 -50.57 -9.64 -1.03
CA GLY A 115 -51.20 -8.61 -0.20
C GLY A 115 -51.83 -8.99 1.14
N GLN A 116 -51.16 -8.59 2.22
CA GLN A 116 -51.80 -8.02 3.39
C GLN A 116 -50.85 -6.98 4.04
N PRO A 117 -51.24 -5.69 4.16
CA PRO A 117 -50.53 -4.75 5.02
C PRO A 117 -50.81 -5.15 6.47
N ASP A 118 -49.78 -5.61 7.18
CA ASP A 118 -49.86 -5.90 8.60
C ASP A 118 -50.21 -4.63 9.39
N PRO A 119 -51.19 -4.70 10.32
CA PRO A 119 -51.51 -3.58 11.20
C PRO A 119 -50.31 -3.25 12.10
N ALA A 120 -49.98 -1.97 12.12
CA ALA A 120 -48.89 -1.40 12.90
C ALA A 120 -48.91 -1.93 14.36
N PRO A 121 -47.81 -2.54 14.84
CA PRO A 121 -47.72 -2.98 16.23
C PRO A 121 -47.84 -1.76 17.15
N ALA A 122 -48.72 -1.88 18.14
CA ALA A 122 -48.97 -0.88 19.15
C ALA A 122 -47.65 -0.46 19.85
N PRO A 123 -47.51 0.83 20.24
CA PRO A 123 -46.34 1.32 20.95
C PRO A 123 -46.26 0.64 22.31
N VAL A 124 -45.43 -0.40 22.42
CA VAL A 124 -45.04 -0.98 23.69
C VAL A 124 -44.29 0.11 24.44
N ALA A 125 -44.89 0.60 25.53
CA ALA A 125 -44.27 1.56 26.43
C ALA A 125 -42.92 0.99 26.89
N ALA A 126 -41.85 1.56 26.36
CA ALA A 126 -40.50 1.17 26.70
C ALA A 126 -40.27 1.48 28.19
N GLU A 127 -40.11 0.42 28.99
CA GLU A 127 -39.62 0.56 30.37
C GLU A 127 -38.33 1.39 30.37
N PRO A 128 -38.14 2.31 31.34
CA PRO A 128 -36.94 3.15 31.42
C PRO A 128 -35.70 2.26 31.53
N ARG A 129 -34.98 2.10 30.42
CA ARG A 129 -33.71 1.37 30.38
C ARG A 129 -32.78 2.06 31.40
N PRO A 130 -32.27 1.32 32.42
CA PRO A 130 -31.34 1.88 33.39
C PRO A 130 -30.17 2.54 32.65
N PRO A 131 -29.67 3.70 33.13
CA PRO A 131 -28.56 4.39 32.49
C PRO A 131 -27.40 3.41 32.34
N ALA A 132 -26.98 3.19 31.08
CA ALA A 132 -25.87 2.31 30.75
C ALA A 132 -24.66 2.76 31.57
N GLN A 133 -24.21 1.90 32.49
CA GLN A 133 -23.02 2.18 33.27
C GLN A 133 -21.84 2.35 32.29
N PRO A 134 -21.00 3.39 32.45
CA PRO A 134 -19.87 3.62 31.58
C PRO A 134 -18.95 2.38 31.64
N GLN A 135 -18.90 1.64 30.53
CA GLN A 135 -17.96 0.53 30.41
C GLN A 135 -16.55 1.11 30.38
N LEU A 136 -15.75 0.78 31.38
CA LEU A 136 -14.34 1.14 31.42
C LEU A 136 -13.64 0.37 30.30
N VAL A 137 -13.36 1.04 29.18
CA VAL A 137 -12.67 0.44 28.03
C VAL A 137 -11.26 0.07 28.49
N ALA A 138 -10.95 -1.24 28.46
CA ALA A 138 -9.62 -1.72 28.76
C ALA A 138 -8.60 -1.08 27.81
N PRO A 139 -7.38 -0.72 28.28
CA PRO A 139 -6.36 -0.13 27.42
C PRO A 139 -6.06 -1.03 26.22
N ASP A 140 -6.05 -0.46 25.02
CA ASP A 140 -5.69 -1.17 23.78
C ASP A 140 -4.17 -1.09 23.58
N PRO A 141 -3.40 -2.16 23.86
CA PRO A 141 -1.94 -2.13 23.73
C PRO A 141 -1.48 -1.96 22.28
N VAL A 142 -2.31 -2.33 21.30
CA VAL A 142 -1.96 -2.17 19.89
C VAL A 142 -2.10 -0.72 19.45
N ALA A 143 -3.06 0.03 20.00
CA ALA A 143 -3.19 1.46 19.75
C ALA A 143 -1.90 2.22 20.09
N ASP A 144 -1.27 1.90 21.23
CA ASP A 144 0.00 2.49 21.65
C ASP A 144 1.15 2.14 20.69
N LEU A 145 1.19 0.91 20.18
CA LEU A 145 2.22 0.47 19.22
C LEU A 145 2.05 1.18 17.87
N VAL A 146 0.82 1.28 17.38
CA VAL A 146 0.49 2.03 16.14
C VAL A 146 0.84 3.51 16.31
N ALA A 147 0.53 4.11 17.45
CA ALA A 147 0.89 5.50 17.75
C ALA A 147 2.41 5.72 17.73
N ARG A 148 3.18 4.81 18.34
CA ARG A 148 4.66 4.86 18.31
C ARG A 148 5.22 4.68 16.90
N ALA A 149 4.71 3.73 16.14
CA ALA A 149 5.13 3.52 14.75
C ALA A 149 4.85 4.77 13.89
N ARG A 150 3.67 5.40 14.06
CA ARG A 150 3.34 6.67 13.39
C ARG A 150 4.27 7.82 13.80
N ALA A 151 4.66 7.89 15.07
CA ALA A 151 5.65 8.88 15.53
C ALA A 151 7.00 8.68 14.84
N LEU A 152 7.47 7.43 14.69
CA LEU A 152 8.70 7.10 13.95
C LEU A 152 8.59 7.45 12.46
N ILE A 153 7.43 7.23 11.84
CA ILE A 153 7.19 7.67 10.45
C ILE A 153 7.29 9.19 10.34
N ALA A 154 6.68 9.92 11.29
CA ALA A 154 6.70 11.38 11.32
C ALA A 154 8.10 11.96 11.57
N SER A 155 8.98 11.26 12.30
CA SER A 155 10.39 11.65 12.48
C SER A 155 11.28 11.28 11.28
N GLY A 156 10.76 10.52 10.32
CA GLY A 156 11.51 10.03 9.15
C GLY A 156 12.17 8.66 9.35
N ASP A 157 12.09 8.07 10.54
CA ASP A 157 12.68 6.79 10.93
C ASP A 157 11.83 5.58 10.48
N ARG A 158 11.57 5.49 9.17
CA ARG A 158 10.68 4.48 8.56
C ARG A 158 11.13 3.04 8.78
N GLU A 159 12.45 2.79 8.78
CA GLU A 159 13.00 1.46 9.05
C GLU A 159 12.71 1.02 10.48
N ALA A 160 12.90 1.92 11.46
CA ALA A 160 12.58 1.64 12.85
C ALA A 160 11.07 1.42 13.06
N ALA A 161 10.23 2.17 12.35
CA ALA A 161 8.79 1.96 12.34
C ALA A 161 8.43 0.57 11.83
N LEU A 162 9.01 0.15 10.69
CA LEU A 162 8.76 -1.16 10.10
C LEU A 162 9.21 -2.29 11.03
N ASP A 163 10.41 -2.19 11.61
CA ASP A 163 10.92 -3.16 12.57
C ASP A 163 10.02 -3.28 13.81
N LEU A 164 9.51 -2.15 14.32
CA LEU A 164 8.58 -2.14 15.45
C LEU A 164 7.26 -2.84 15.08
N VAL A 165 6.70 -2.58 13.91
CA VAL A 165 5.47 -3.21 13.44
C VAL A 165 5.66 -4.72 13.26
N LEU A 166 6.72 -5.15 12.58
CA LEU A 166 7.00 -6.56 12.32
C LEU A 166 7.25 -7.36 13.61
N ARG A 167 7.95 -6.79 14.59
CA ARG A 167 8.10 -7.43 15.92
C ARG A 167 6.76 -7.54 16.64
N SER A 168 5.89 -6.55 16.49
CA SER A 168 4.58 -6.52 17.13
C SER A 168 3.62 -7.54 16.52
N GLU A 169 3.72 -7.81 15.22
CA GLU A 169 2.93 -8.85 14.55
C GLU A 169 3.14 -10.25 15.15
N ALA A 170 4.32 -10.53 15.72
CA ALA A 170 4.57 -11.81 16.39
C ALA A 170 3.68 -12.03 17.63
N THR A 171 3.25 -10.94 18.28
CA THR A 171 2.36 -10.98 19.45
C THR A 171 0.90 -10.71 19.06
N TYR A 172 0.67 -9.82 18.09
CA TYR A 172 -0.65 -9.32 17.71
C TYR A 172 -1.00 -9.63 16.25
N ALA A 173 -0.78 -10.88 15.82
CA ALA A 173 -0.93 -11.31 14.43
C ALA A 173 -2.34 -11.15 13.83
N LYS A 174 -3.35 -10.88 14.66
CA LYS A 174 -4.76 -10.72 14.24
C LYS A 174 -5.22 -9.26 14.18
N ASP A 175 -4.33 -8.30 14.44
CA ASP A 175 -4.69 -6.87 14.37
C ASP A 175 -4.44 -6.31 12.96
N ALA A 176 -5.53 -5.91 12.29
CA ALA A 176 -5.49 -5.40 10.92
C ALA A 176 -4.67 -4.10 10.79
N ARG A 177 -4.60 -3.28 11.85
CA ARG A 177 -3.92 -1.97 11.82
C ARG A 177 -2.41 -2.14 11.68
N LEU A 178 -1.83 -3.18 12.27
CA LEU A 178 -0.41 -3.49 12.15
C LEU A 178 -0.08 -3.95 10.72
N ALA A 179 -0.84 -4.89 10.17
CA ALA A 179 -0.66 -5.37 8.80
C ALA A 179 -0.84 -4.23 7.77
N ALA A 180 -1.84 -3.35 7.95
CA ALA A 180 -2.05 -2.19 7.10
C ALA A 180 -0.85 -1.23 7.14
N LEU A 181 -0.30 -0.99 8.34
CA LEU A 181 0.85 -0.10 8.53
C LEU A 181 2.13 -0.69 7.93
N ALA A 182 2.36 -2.00 8.09
CA ALA A 182 3.46 -2.71 7.43
C ALA A 182 3.33 -2.62 5.91
N GLY A 183 2.12 -2.85 5.38
CA GLY A 183 1.82 -2.70 3.96
C GLY A 183 2.19 -1.32 3.43
N ARG A 184 1.75 -0.26 4.12
CA ARG A 184 2.13 1.13 3.79
C ARG A 184 3.63 1.35 3.73
N LEU A 185 4.35 0.91 4.77
CA LEU A 185 5.80 1.07 4.87
C LEU A 185 6.55 0.33 3.74
N TYR A 186 6.10 -0.86 3.36
CA TYR A 186 6.66 -1.58 2.23
C TYR A 186 6.41 -0.88 0.89
N PHE A 187 5.23 -0.30 0.69
CA PHE A 187 4.96 0.52 -0.51
C PHE A 187 5.85 1.76 -0.58
N GLU A 188 6.10 2.44 0.55
CA GLU A 188 7.04 3.58 0.58
C GLU A 188 8.46 3.17 0.19
N LYS A 189 8.87 1.93 0.48
CA LYS A 189 10.16 1.35 0.08
C LYS A 189 10.18 0.77 -1.34
N LEU A 190 9.09 0.89 -2.08
CA LEU A 190 8.89 0.28 -3.41
C LEU A 190 8.93 -1.26 -3.41
N TRP A 191 8.74 -1.89 -2.24
CA TRP A 191 8.72 -3.35 -2.07
C TRP A 191 7.30 -3.88 -2.28
N TRP A 192 6.86 -3.83 -3.54
CA TRP A 192 5.45 -4.05 -3.92
C TRP A 192 4.89 -5.42 -3.52
N ALA A 193 5.70 -6.48 -3.63
CA ALA A 193 5.24 -7.83 -3.33
C ALA A 193 4.90 -8.01 -1.84
N ASP A 194 5.80 -7.56 -0.96
CA ASP A 194 5.61 -7.61 0.49
C ASP A 194 4.50 -6.65 0.94
N GLY A 195 4.44 -5.45 0.33
CA GLY A 195 3.37 -4.51 0.59
C GLY A 195 1.98 -5.06 0.26
N VAL A 196 1.81 -5.64 -0.94
CA VAL A 196 0.54 -6.27 -1.35
C VAL A 196 0.19 -7.46 -0.45
N LYS A 197 1.18 -8.26 -0.05
CA LYS A 197 0.96 -9.37 0.87
C LYS A 197 0.40 -8.86 2.21
N GLN A 198 0.99 -7.84 2.80
CA GLN A 198 0.54 -7.30 4.09
C GLN A 198 -0.81 -6.59 4.00
N LEU A 199 -1.08 -5.84 2.92
CA LEU A 199 -2.40 -5.21 2.73
C LEU A 199 -3.51 -6.25 2.54
N ARG A 200 -3.25 -7.38 1.87
CA ARG A 200 -4.24 -8.47 1.78
C ARG A 200 -4.57 -9.06 3.15
N VAL A 201 -3.56 -9.29 4.00
CA VAL A 201 -3.78 -9.72 5.38
C VAL A 201 -4.64 -8.70 6.14
N ALA A 202 -4.36 -7.41 5.98
CA ALA A 202 -5.17 -6.35 6.58
C ALA A 202 -6.62 -6.38 6.10
N PHE A 203 -6.87 -6.57 4.79
CA PHE A 203 -8.22 -6.63 4.21
C PHE A 203 -8.99 -7.91 4.53
N GLU A 204 -8.28 -9.01 4.82
CA GLU A 204 -8.85 -10.26 5.34
C GLU A 204 -9.31 -10.08 6.79
N LEU A 205 -8.51 -9.41 7.61
CA LEU A 205 -8.84 -9.14 9.02
C LEU A 205 -9.91 -8.06 9.18
N GLU A 206 -9.83 -6.99 8.40
CA GLU A 206 -10.75 -5.86 8.45
C GLU A 206 -11.15 -5.42 7.01
N PRO A 207 -12.28 -5.95 6.49
CA PRO A 207 -12.73 -5.66 5.12
C PRO A 207 -13.00 -4.19 4.79
N SER A 208 -13.33 -3.35 5.78
CA SER A 208 -13.56 -1.90 5.62
C SER A 208 -12.31 -1.17 5.13
N LEU A 209 -11.11 -1.69 5.39
CA LEU A 209 -9.85 -1.07 4.97
C LEU A 209 -9.66 -1.07 3.44
N ARG A 210 -10.39 -1.90 2.68
CA ARG A 210 -10.37 -1.85 1.20
C ARG A 210 -10.80 -0.49 0.65
N GLY A 211 -11.69 0.20 1.38
CA GLY A 211 -12.22 1.51 1.02
C GLY A 211 -11.49 2.67 1.70
N ASP A 212 -10.42 2.43 2.46
CA ASP A 212 -9.66 3.50 3.10
C ASP A 212 -9.01 4.37 2.01
N PRO A 213 -9.37 5.67 1.90
CA PRO A 213 -8.88 6.54 0.84
C PRO A 213 -7.35 6.63 0.82
N GLU A 214 -6.68 6.53 1.97
CA GLU A 214 -5.23 6.62 1.99
C GLU A 214 -4.55 5.36 1.42
N LEU A 215 -5.07 4.17 1.76
CA LEU A 215 -4.54 2.90 1.24
C LEU A 215 -4.86 2.72 -0.25
N VAL A 216 -6.05 3.15 -0.67
CA VAL A 216 -6.44 3.19 -2.09
C VAL A 216 -5.49 4.10 -2.87
N ALA A 217 -5.29 5.34 -2.42
CA ALA A 217 -4.40 6.29 -3.07
C ALA A 217 -2.96 5.75 -3.14
N LEU A 218 -2.45 5.15 -2.05
CA LEU A 218 -1.14 4.52 -2.01
C LEU A 218 -0.98 3.42 -3.07
N ALA A 219 -1.92 2.48 -3.14
CA ALA A 219 -1.88 1.35 -4.05
C ALA A 219 -2.01 1.79 -5.52
N VAL A 220 -2.94 2.71 -5.80
CA VAL A 220 -3.14 3.27 -7.14
C VAL A 220 -1.89 4.05 -7.59
N ASN A 221 -1.32 4.88 -6.72
CA ASN A 221 -0.09 5.62 -7.02
C ASN A 221 1.08 4.66 -7.31
N GLY A 222 1.27 3.63 -6.49
CA GLY A 222 2.28 2.60 -6.75
C GLY A 222 2.08 1.91 -8.11
N PHE A 223 0.84 1.58 -8.46
CA PHE A 223 0.50 0.96 -9.73
C PHE A 223 0.80 1.84 -10.95
N VAL A 224 0.37 3.11 -10.94
CA VAL A 224 0.50 3.97 -12.12
C VAL A 224 1.93 4.50 -12.32
N THR A 225 2.66 4.74 -11.24
CA THR A 225 4.03 5.30 -11.26
C THR A 225 5.10 4.25 -11.53
N THR A 226 4.87 2.97 -11.20
CA THR A 226 5.84 1.91 -11.45
C THR A 226 6.20 1.84 -12.94
N PRO A 227 7.48 1.98 -13.31
CA PRO A 227 7.92 1.80 -14.69
C PRO A 227 7.70 0.36 -15.13
N ARG A 228 7.15 0.17 -16.34
CA ARG A 228 6.69 -1.12 -16.88
C ARG A 228 5.46 -1.67 -16.13
N HIS A 229 4.62 -2.38 -16.87
CA HIS A 229 3.38 -2.91 -16.31
C HIS A 229 3.69 -3.98 -15.25
N ASN A 230 3.36 -3.71 -13.99
CA ASN A 230 3.46 -4.68 -12.91
C ASN A 230 2.12 -5.42 -12.77
N ALA A 231 2.08 -6.68 -13.23
CA ALA A 231 0.88 -7.50 -13.21
C ALA A 231 0.34 -7.71 -11.78
N LEU A 232 1.22 -7.84 -10.79
CA LEU A 232 0.83 -8.01 -9.38
C LEU A 232 0.06 -6.80 -8.86
N LEU A 233 0.54 -5.58 -9.11
CA LEU A 233 -0.16 -4.35 -8.72
C LEU A 233 -1.45 -4.16 -9.53
N GLY A 234 -1.44 -4.50 -10.82
CA GLY A 234 -2.63 -4.41 -11.67
C GLY A 234 -3.75 -5.35 -11.21
N THR A 235 -3.41 -6.58 -10.85
CA THR A 235 -4.32 -7.55 -10.24
C THR A 235 -4.79 -7.06 -8.88
N PHE A 236 -3.90 -6.58 -8.01
CA PHE A 236 -4.26 -6.08 -6.69
C PHE A 236 -5.25 -4.91 -6.74
N VAL A 237 -5.00 -3.90 -7.58
CA VAL A 237 -5.92 -2.76 -7.72
C VAL A 237 -7.28 -3.20 -8.30
N ARG A 238 -7.31 -4.14 -9.24
CA ARG A 238 -8.55 -4.60 -9.89
C ARG A 238 -9.37 -5.54 -9.01
N GLU A 239 -8.73 -6.51 -8.37
CA GLU A 239 -9.41 -7.65 -7.73
C GLU A 239 -9.52 -7.48 -6.21
N ASP A 240 -8.47 -6.97 -5.55
CA ASP A 240 -8.47 -6.82 -4.10
C ASP A 240 -9.08 -5.48 -3.64
N ILE A 241 -8.78 -4.38 -4.34
CA ILE A 241 -9.37 -3.05 -4.06
C ILE A 241 -10.68 -2.86 -4.83
N GLY A 242 -10.69 -3.20 -6.12
CA GLY A 242 -11.88 -3.16 -6.95
C GLY A 242 -12.47 -1.76 -7.13
N ALA A 243 -13.80 -1.64 -7.04
CA ALA A 243 -14.52 -0.40 -7.35
C ALA A 243 -14.07 0.81 -6.52
N ALA A 244 -13.53 0.60 -5.31
CA ALA A 244 -13.00 1.65 -4.45
C ALA A 244 -11.83 2.43 -5.11
N ALA A 245 -11.11 1.81 -6.06
CA ALA A 245 -10.01 2.46 -6.78
C ALA A 245 -10.47 3.43 -7.88
N LEU A 246 -11.74 3.34 -8.33
CA LEU A 246 -12.22 4.09 -9.50
C LEU A 246 -12.11 5.62 -9.34
N PRO A 247 -12.50 6.24 -8.21
CA PRO A 247 -12.39 7.69 -8.06
C PRO A 247 -10.94 8.18 -8.17
N ALA A 248 -10.00 7.49 -7.51
CA ALA A 248 -8.58 7.83 -7.56
C ALA A 248 -7.99 7.64 -8.97
N LEU A 249 -8.35 6.55 -9.67
CA LEU A 249 -7.92 6.31 -11.05
C LEU A 249 -8.48 7.37 -12.01
N ASP A 250 -9.73 7.76 -11.86
CA ASP A 250 -10.38 8.77 -12.70
C ASP A 250 -9.76 10.16 -12.50
N GLU A 251 -9.48 10.55 -11.25
CA GLU A 251 -8.77 11.79 -10.94
C GLU A 251 -7.38 11.82 -11.58
N ILE A 252 -6.59 10.75 -11.44
CA ILE A 252 -5.26 10.63 -12.05
C ILE A 252 -5.34 10.65 -13.58
N ALA A 253 -6.34 9.98 -14.16
CA ALA A 253 -6.56 9.96 -15.60
C ALA A 253 -6.83 11.37 -16.18
N LYS A 254 -7.45 12.26 -15.39
CA LYS A 254 -7.79 13.63 -15.79
C LYS A 254 -6.68 14.64 -15.53
N THR A 255 -6.07 14.59 -14.34
CA THR A 255 -5.27 15.71 -13.81
C THR A 255 -3.76 15.50 -13.89
N HIS A 256 -3.28 14.25 -14.00
CA HIS A 256 -1.86 13.97 -13.85
C HIS A 256 -1.03 14.59 -15.00
N PRO A 257 0.10 15.27 -14.73
CA PRO A 257 0.86 15.98 -15.78
C PRO A 257 1.44 15.06 -16.87
N SER A 258 1.90 13.87 -16.49
CA SER A 258 2.41 12.87 -17.45
C SER A 258 1.28 12.19 -18.25
N ARG A 259 1.31 12.34 -19.59
CA ARG A 259 0.38 11.67 -20.53
C ARG A 259 0.42 10.15 -20.39
N THR A 260 1.59 9.57 -20.15
CA THR A 260 1.76 8.13 -19.96
C THR A 260 1.00 7.65 -18.73
N ILE A 261 1.07 8.37 -17.62
CA ILE A 261 0.35 8.01 -16.38
C ILE A 261 -1.17 8.17 -16.56
N ARG A 262 -1.63 9.26 -17.21
CA ARG A 262 -3.05 9.42 -17.56
C ARG A 262 -3.58 8.23 -18.38
N ASN A 263 -2.84 7.85 -19.43
CA ASN A 263 -3.22 6.73 -20.30
C ASN A 263 -3.26 5.39 -19.54
N ARG A 264 -2.35 5.18 -18.59
CA ARG A 264 -2.33 3.97 -17.75
C ARG A 264 -3.54 3.90 -16.82
N ALA A 265 -3.87 5.00 -16.14
CA ALA A 265 -5.04 5.08 -15.27
C ALA A 265 -6.33 4.83 -16.08
N ALA A 266 -6.49 5.50 -17.22
CA ALA A 266 -7.62 5.28 -18.12
C ALA A 266 -7.71 3.84 -18.64
N ALA A 267 -6.57 3.20 -18.93
CA ALA A 267 -6.54 1.79 -19.34
C ALA A 267 -6.96 0.84 -18.20
N ALA A 268 -6.61 1.15 -16.95
CA ALA A 268 -7.06 0.38 -15.80
C ALA A 268 -8.58 0.47 -15.64
N ILE A 269 -9.16 1.68 -15.72
CA ILE A 269 -10.61 1.88 -15.65
C ILE A 269 -11.34 1.05 -16.72
N ARG A 270 -10.88 1.08 -17.98
CA ARG A 270 -11.48 0.27 -19.06
C ARG A 270 -11.44 -1.23 -18.79
N ARG A 271 -10.33 -1.73 -18.24
CA ARG A 271 -10.21 -3.16 -17.89
C ARG A 271 -11.16 -3.54 -16.76
N MET A 272 -11.35 -2.66 -15.78
CA MET A 272 -12.28 -2.89 -14.67
C MET A 272 -13.73 -2.87 -15.12
N ALA A 273 -14.09 -2.05 -16.12
CA ALA A 273 -15.44 -2.03 -16.70
C ALA A 273 -15.75 -3.23 -17.63
N SER A 274 -14.76 -4.03 -17.99
CA SER A 274 -14.92 -5.17 -18.91
C SER A 274 -15.13 -6.51 -18.18
N HIS A 275 -15.16 -6.50 -16.84
CA HIS A 275 -15.36 -7.65 -15.97
C HIS A 275 -16.66 -7.50 -15.19
#